data_AF-X0YQQ9-F1
#
_entry.id   AF-X0YQQ9-F1
#
_cell.length_a   1.000
_cell.length_b   1.000
_cell.length_c   1.000
_cell.angle_alpha   90.00
_cell.angle_beta   90.00
_cell.angle_gamma   90.00
#
_symmetry.space_group_name_H-M   'P 1'
#
loop_
_entity.id
_entity.type
_entity.pdbx_description
1 polymer ?
#
loop_
_entity_poly.entity_id
_entity_poly.type
_entity_poly.pdbx_seq_one_letter_code
_entity_poly.pdbx_strand_id
1 'polypeptide(L)'
;MTDKMQQNNPEREKALNVAMQNIEQKFGKGSIMKLGDRPKVSGSNTISTGSLSLDIALGIGGVPRGRVIEIFGPEASGKTTLALHIIAEAQKNNGIAAFIDAEHALDPNYAKNIGINIDELIISQPDTGEQALEIAESLVRSNAVDVIVIDSVAALVPKAEIEGNMGDSYMGLQARLMSQALRKLTAIIIRYPNS
;
A
#
# COMPACT_ATOMS: atom_id res chain seq x y z
N MET A 1 -18.20 7.98 -40.61
CA MET A 1 -19.29 7.08 -40.16
C MET A 1 -19.71 7.53 -38.77
N THR A 2 -20.82 8.28 -38.73
CA THR A 2 -21.68 8.62 -37.58
C THR A 2 -21.04 8.82 -36.19
N ASP A 3 -20.72 10.08 -35.91
CA ASP A 3 -20.98 10.69 -34.61
C ASP A 3 -22.47 10.53 -34.26
N LYS A 4 -22.77 9.79 -33.20
CA LYS A 4 -24.01 9.95 -32.44
C LYS A 4 -23.65 10.54 -31.09
N MET A 5 -23.54 11.87 -31.04
CA MET A 5 -23.63 12.60 -29.78
C MET A 5 -24.96 12.22 -29.12
N GLN A 6 -24.86 11.62 -27.95
CA GLN A 6 -26.00 11.28 -27.10
C GLN A 6 -26.81 12.55 -26.84
N GLN A 7 -28.08 12.53 -27.23
CA GLN A 7 -29.04 13.49 -26.71
C GLN A 7 -29.10 13.31 -25.18
N ASN A 8 -28.63 14.31 -24.45
CA ASN A 8 -28.89 14.42 -23.02
C ASN A 8 -30.40 14.48 -22.81
N ASN A 9 -31.01 13.37 -22.44
CA ASN A 9 -32.42 13.32 -22.07
C ASN A 9 -32.55 13.91 -20.64
N PRO A 10 -33.18 15.09 -20.47
CA PRO A 10 -33.28 15.76 -19.17
C PRO A 10 -34.06 14.94 -18.13
N GLU A 11 -34.98 14.07 -18.55
CA GLU A 11 -35.68 13.16 -17.63
C GLU A 11 -34.73 12.10 -17.05
N ARG A 12 -33.79 11.61 -17.87
CA ARG A 12 -32.78 10.64 -17.45
C ARG A 12 -31.80 11.24 -16.46
N GLU A 13 -31.39 12.49 -16.67
CA GLU A 13 -30.50 13.21 -15.76
C GLU A 13 -31.20 13.49 -14.41
N LYS A 14 -32.47 13.89 -14.44
CA LYS A 14 -33.27 14.09 -13.22
C LYS A 14 -33.42 12.79 -12.42
N ALA A 15 -33.74 11.68 -13.09
CA ALA A 15 -33.85 10.37 -12.44
C ALA A 15 -32.51 9.92 -11.81
N LEU A 16 -31.39 10.14 -12.50
CA LEU A 16 -30.05 9.85 -11.99
C LEU A 16 -29.74 10.67 -10.72
N ASN A 17 -30.02 11.98 -10.74
CA ASN A 17 -29.76 12.85 -9.59
C ASN A 17 -30.60 12.44 -8.36
N VAL A 18 -31.87 12.06 -8.55
CA VAL A 18 -32.72 11.54 -7.46
C VAL A 18 -32.16 10.23 -6.91
N ALA A 19 -31.72 9.32 -7.78
CA ALA A 19 -31.10 8.06 -7.34
C ALA A 19 -29.81 8.31 -6.54
N MET A 20 -28.95 9.22 -7.00
CA MET A 20 -27.74 9.62 -6.29
C MET A 20 -28.04 10.21 -4.90
N GLN A 21 -29.03 11.11 -4.81
CA GLN A 21 -29.46 11.69 -3.52
C GLN A 21 -30.00 10.63 -2.57
N ASN A 22 -30.81 9.68 -3.06
CA ASN A 22 -31.34 8.59 -2.24
C ASN A 22 -30.24 7.68 -1.68
N ILE A 23 -29.19 7.42 -2.47
CA ILE A 23 -28.02 6.64 -2.04
C ILE A 23 -27.22 7.43 -0.99
N GLU A 24 -27.03 8.74 -1.19
CA GLU A 24 -26.33 9.60 -0.23
C GLU A 24 -27.09 9.71 1.10
N GLN A 25 -28.42 9.81 1.08
CA GLN A 25 -29.24 9.81 2.30
C GLN A 25 -29.17 8.47 3.05
N LYS A 26 -29.15 7.34 2.33
CA LYS A 26 -29.12 6.00 2.94
C LYS A 26 -27.75 5.61 3.50
N PHE A 27 -26.67 5.97 2.80
CA PHE A 27 -25.33 5.47 3.09
C PHE A 27 -24.35 6.56 3.54
N GLY A 28 -24.80 7.81 3.65
CA GLY A 28 -24.01 8.95 4.12
C GLY A 28 -23.40 9.78 2.99
N LYS A 29 -22.98 11.00 3.36
CA LYS A 29 -22.37 11.98 2.44
C LYS A 29 -21.14 11.39 1.75
N GLY A 30 -21.08 11.49 0.43
CA GLY A 30 -19.97 10.96 -0.37
C GLY A 30 -19.99 9.45 -0.66
N SER A 31 -21.08 8.73 -0.33
CA SER A 31 -21.28 7.33 -0.72
C SER A 31 -21.41 7.13 -2.24
N ILE A 32 -21.80 8.19 -2.96
CA ILE A 32 -21.85 8.25 -4.43
C ILE A 32 -21.55 9.67 -4.91
N MET A 33 -20.75 9.81 -5.96
CA MET A 33 -20.43 11.10 -6.60
C MET A 33 -19.92 10.87 -8.02
N LYS A 34 -19.95 11.90 -8.89
CA LYS A 34 -19.25 11.79 -10.17
C LYS A 34 -17.76 11.72 -9.92
N LEU A 35 -17.03 10.96 -10.74
CA LEU A 35 -15.58 10.78 -10.56
C LEU A 35 -14.82 12.12 -10.59
N GLY A 36 -15.28 13.08 -11.40
CA GLY A 36 -14.70 14.43 -11.49
C GLY A 36 -14.99 15.34 -10.29
N ASP A 37 -15.97 14.98 -9.46
CA ASP A 37 -16.33 15.72 -8.24
C ASP A 37 -15.52 15.22 -7.03
N ARG A 38 -14.70 14.16 -7.20
CA ARG A 38 -13.76 13.73 -6.17
C ARG A 38 -12.79 14.88 -5.90
N PRO A 39 -12.51 15.21 -4.62
CA PRO A 39 -11.40 16.10 -4.30
C PRO A 39 -10.17 15.58 -5.03
N LYS A 40 -9.55 16.45 -5.86
CA LYS A 40 -8.29 16.09 -6.50
C LYS A 40 -7.34 15.70 -5.37
N VAL A 41 -6.81 14.49 -5.41
CA VAL A 41 -5.68 14.12 -4.56
C VAL A 41 -4.57 15.05 -5.03
N SER A 42 -4.31 16.10 -4.26
CA SER A 42 -3.21 17.02 -4.53
C SER A 42 -1.95 16.17 -4.71
N GLY A 43 -1.21 16.36 -5.79
CA GLY A 43 0.02 15.61 -6.10
C GLY A 43 1.18 15.88 -5.12
N SER A 44 0.88 16.29 -3.89
CA SER A 44 1.83 16.62 -2.83
C SER A 44 2.04 15.51 -1.81
N ASN A 45 1.28 14.39 -1.88
CA ASN A 45 1.34 13.32 -0.88
C ASN A 45 1.91 12.01 -1.44
N THR A 46 3.08 12.09 -2.08
CA THR A 46 3.81 10.95 -2.66
C THR A 46 5.23 10.85 -2.10
N ILE A 47 5.85 9.68 -2.22
CA ILE A 47 7.26 9.42 -1.95
C ILE A 47 7.90 9.03 -3.29
N SER A 48 8.98 9.69 -3.69
CA SER A 48 9.70 9.34 -4.92
C SER A 48 10.14 7.87 -4.88
N THR A 49 10.13 7.23 -6.03
CA THR A 49 10.68 5.86 -6.17
C THR A 49 12.21 5.83 -6.22
N GLY A 50 12.86 7.00 -6.25
CA GLY A 50 14.29 7.14 -6.55
C GLY A 50 14.60 6.98 -8.05
N SER A 51 13.58 6.72 -8.88
CA SER A 51 13.68 6.59 -10.32
C SER A 51 12.79 7.61 -11.02
N LEU A 52 13.42 8.61 -11.66
CA LEU A 52 12.70 9.68 -12.36
C LEU A 52 11.75 9.13 -13.44
N SER A 53 12.16 8.11 -14.18
CA SER A 53 11.34 7.52 -15.23
C SER A 53 10.10 6.83 -14.68
N LEU A 54 10.22 6.16 -13.53
CA LEU A 54 9.09 5.51 -12.85
C LEU A 54 8.14 6.54 -12.23
N ASP A 55 8.68 7.58 -11.59
CA ASP A 55 7.87 8.65 -11.01
C ASP A 55 7.02 9.38 -12.06
N ILE A 56 7.60 9.62 -13.25
CA ILE A 56 6.88 10.16 -14.41
C ILE A 56 5.82 9.16 -14.88
N ALA A 57 6.15 7.88 -15.00
CA ALA A 57 5.22 6.86 -15.47
C ALA A 57 4.01 6.66 -14.53
N LEU A 58 4.21 6.83 -13.21
CA LEU A 58 3.13 6.81 -12.23
C LEU A 58 2.20 8.03 -12.33
N GLY A 59 2.63 9.11 -13.00
CA GLY A 59 1.83 10.31 -13.27
C GLY A 59 1.56 11.20 -12.04
N ILE A 60 2.00 10.77 -10.86
CA ILE A 60 1.83 11.46 -9.58
C ILE A 60 3.17 11.75 -8.89
N GLY A 61 4.30 11.46 -9.53
CA GLY A 61 5.64 11.79 -9.04
C GLY A 61 6.20 10.83 -7.98
N GLY A 62 5.60 9.63 -7.82
CA GLY A 62 6.08 8.64 -6.85
C GLY A 62 4.97 7.68 -6.38
N VAL A 63 5.25 6.92 -5.32
CA VAL A 63 4.24 6.09 -4.65
C VAL A 63 3.36 6.93 -3.74
N PRO A 64 2.02 6.74 -3.75
CA PRO A 64 1.11 7.52 -2.92
C PRO A 64 1.19 7.10 -1.46
N ARG A 65 1.27 8.08 -0.55
CA ARG A 65 1.14 7.86 0.89
C ARG A 65 -0.28 7.45 1.24
N GLY A 66 -0.44 6.73 2.35
CA GLY A 66 -1.76 6.25 2.79
C GLY A 66 -2.39 5.24 1.82
N ARG A 67 -1.58 4.42 1.13
CA ARG A 67 -2.03 3.35 0.24
C ARG A 67 -1.14 2.12 0.38
N VAL A 68 -1.72 0.96 0.08
CA VAL A 68 -0.96 -0.29 -0.10
C VAL A 68 -0.48 -0.35 -1.54
N ILE A 69 0.80 -0.65 -1.73
CA ILE A 69 1.45 -0.80 -3.04
C ILE A 69 2.06 -2.20 -3.09
N GLU A 70 1.91 -2.86 -4.24
CA GLU A 70 2.50 -4.18 -4.49
C GLU A 70 3.58 -4.06 -5.56
N ILE A 71 4.79 -4.54 -5.24
CA ILE A 71 5.90 -4.66 -6.17
C ILE A 71 6.17 -6.15 -6.35
N PHE A 72 5.85 -6.69 -7.52
CA PHE A 72 6.02 -8.11 -7.82
C PHE A 72 6.87 -8.30 -9.09
N GLY A 73 7.44 -9.50 -9.23
CA GLY A 73 8.32 -9.83 -10.35
C GLY A 73 9.25 -11.00 -10.01
N PRO A 74 10.00 -11.50 -11.02
CA PRO A 74 10.94 -12.61 -10.85
C PRO A 74 11.94 -12.38 -9.72
N GLU A 75 12.53 -13.46 -9.21
CA GLU A 75 13.69 -13.36 -8.31
C GLU A 75 14.82 -12.54 -8.99
N ALA A 76 15.57 -11.79 -8.19
CA ALA A 76 16.63 -10.89 -8.65
C ALA A 76 16.20 -9.79 -9.66
N SER A 77 14.90 -9.52 -9.84
CA SER A 77 14.42 -8.44 -10.71
C SER A 77 14.57 -7.03 -10.13
N GLY A 78 15.17 -6.88 -8.94
CA GLY A 78 15.36 -5.59 -8.26
C GLY A 78 14.20 -5.11 -7.39
N LYS A 79 13.28 -6.00 -6.97
CA LYS A 79 12.13 -5.65 -6.09
C LYS A 79 12.59 -4.99 -4.79
N THR A 80 13.45 -5.68 -4.04
CA THR A 80 14.03 -5.19 -2.78
C THR A 80 14.83 -3.92 -3.00
N THR A 81 15.64 -3.85 -4.07
CA THR A 81 16.36 -2.62 -4.45
C THR A 81 15.41 -1.43 -4.64
N LEU A 82 14.31 -1.59 -5.37
CA LEU A 82 13.33 -0.53 -5.57
C LEU A 82 12.65 -0.13 -4.24
N ALA A 83 12.29 -1.11 -3.40
CA ALA A 83 11.68 -0.86 -2.10
C ALA A 83 12.64 -0.09 -1.16
N LEU A 84 13.92 -0.44 -1.17
CA LEU A 84 14.94 0.25 -0.41
C LEU A 84 15.21 1.67 -0.93
N HIS A 85 15.13 1.91 -2.24
CA HIS A 85 15.19 3.27 -2.79
C HIS A 85 14.00 4.14 -2.35
N ILE A 86 12.80 3.59 -2.30
CA ILE A 86 11.62 4.29 -1.75
C ILE A 86 11.86 4.65 -0.26
N ILE A 87 12.46 3.75 0.52
CA ILE A 87 12.84 4.03 1.92
C ILE A 87 13.87 5.17 1.99
N ALA A 88 14.91 5.12 1.16
CA ALA A 88 15.93 6.16 1.13
C ALA A 88 15.31 7.53 0.78
N GLU A 89 14.40 7.59 -0.19
CA GLU A 89 13.68 8.82 -0.54
C GLU A 89 12.74 9.30 0.58
N ALA A 90 12.11 8.39 1.32
CA ALA A 90 11.32 8.77 2.50
C ALA A 90 12.20 9.42 3.58
N GLN A 91 13.33 8.78 3.92
CA GLN A 91 14.27 9.28 4.93
C GLN A 91 14.92 10.61 4.52
N LYS A 92 15.28 10.78 3.23
CA LYS A 92 15.80 12.06 2.70
C LYS A 92 14.84 13.24 2.92
N ASN A 93 13.54 12.96 2.96
CA ASN A 93 12.50 13.94 3.24
C ASN A 93 12.12 13.99 4.73
N ASN A 94 13.02 13.56 5.63
CA ASN A 94 12.84 13.47 7.08
C ASN A 94 11.68 12.55 7.52
N GLY A 95 11.27 11.61 6.68
CA GLY A 95 10.26 10.61 7.02
C GLY A 95 10.85 9.43 7.79
N ILE A 96 10.01 8.79 8.60
CA ILE A 96 10.34 7.57 9.33
C ILE A 96 9.98 6.36 8.47
N ALA A 97 10.94 5.46 8.29
CA ALA A 97 10.76 4.24 7.51
C ALA A 97 10.88 2.99 8.39
N ALA A 98 10.12 1.96 8.04
CA ALA A 98 10.24 0.64 8.63
C ALA A 98 10.37 -0.45 7.56
N PHE A 99 11.17 -1.46 7.86
CA PHE A 99 11.38 -2.63 7.02
C PHE A 99 11.10 -3.91 7.82
N ILE A 100 10.10 -4.66 7.38
CA ILE A 100 9.78 -5.99 7.91
C ILE A 100 10.47 -7.01 7.00
N ASP A 101 11.63 -7.48 7.46
CA ASP A 101 12.48 -8.45 6.78
C ASP A 101 12.01 -9.86 7.14
N ALA A 102 11.01 -10.37 6.43
CA ALA A 102 10.54 -11.74 6.58
C ALA A 102 11.47 -12.74 5.86
N GLU A 103 12.26 -12.30 4.89
CA GLU A 103 13.25 -13.14 4.18
C GLU A 103 14.60 -13.26 4.92
N HIS A 104 14.83 -12.45 5.96
CA HIS A 104 16.08 -12.40 6.72
C HIS A 104 17.30 -12.13 5.82
N ALA A 105 17.12 -11.30 4.79
CA ALA A 105 18.05 -11.15 3.67
C ALA A 105 18.59 -9.73 3.49
N LEU A 106 18.20 -8.77 4.33
CA LEU A 106 18.65 -7.39 4.20
C LEU A 106 20.14 -7.23 4.54
N ASP A 107 20.94 -6.75 3.59
CA ASP A 107 22.36 -6.38 3.83
C ASP A 107 22.47 -4.89 4.25
N PRO A 108 22.88 -4.60 5.50
CA PRO A 108 23.04 -3.22 5.98
C PRO A 108 24.07 -2.41 5.18
N ASN A 109 25.12 -3.04 4.65
CA ASN A 109 26.15 -2.34 3.87
C ASN A 109 25.59 -1.89 2.53
N TYR A 110 24.83 -2.76 1.86
CA TYR A 110 24.12 -2.42 0.64
C TYR A 110 23.13 -1.28 0.90
N ALA A 111 22.30 -1.39 1.94
CA ALA A 111 21.34 -0.36 2.33
C ALA A 111 21.99 1.01 2.56
N LYS A 112 23.11 1.05 3.28
CA LYS A 112 23.88 2.28 3.51
C LYS A 112 24.41 2.87 2.19
N ASN A 113 24.91 2.04 1.29
CA ASN A 113 25.46 2.48 0.00
C ASN A 113 24.42 3.12 -0.92
N ILE A 114 23.15 2.71 -0.83
CA ILE A 114 22.05 3.31 -1.60
C ILE A 114 21.42 4.54 -0.91
N GLY A 115 21.97 4.97 0.24
CA GLY A 115 21.61 6.21 0.91
C GLY A 115 20.56 6.08 2.02
N ILE A 116 20.31 4.86 2.52
CA ILE A 116 19.49 4.65 3.71
C ILE A 116 20.30 5.05 4.95
N ASN A 117 19.67 5.82 5.83
CA ASN A 117 20.16 6.00 7.19
C ASN A 117 19.82 4.76 8.02
N ILE A 118 20.77 3.83 8.11
CA ILE A 118 20.61 2.56 8.82
C ILE A 118 20.47 2.72 10.33
N ASP A 119 20.95 3.82 10.91
CA ASP A 119 20.87 4.06 12.36
C ASP A 119 19.44 4.42 12.79
N GLU A 120 18.63 4.95 11.87
CA GLU A 120 17.24 5.37 12.09
C GLU A 120 16.21 4.47 11.40
N LEU A 121 16.64 3.47 10.61
CA LEU A 121 15.74 2.55 9.95
C LEU A 121 15.17 1.56 10.98
N ILE A 122 13.84 1.56 11.15
CA ILE A 122 13.17 0.57 12.00
C ILE A 122 13.19 -0.77 11.27
N ILE A 123 13.75 -1.81 11.88
CA ILE A 123 13.79 -3.17 11.32
C ILE A 123 13.04 -4.15 12.23
N SER A 124 12.33 -5.09 11.61
CA SER A 124 11.73 -6.23 12.29
C SER A 124 12.02 -7.50 11.50
N GLN A 125 12.47 -8.55 12.20
CA GLN A 125 12.65 -9.91 11.66
C GLN A 125 11.66 -10.83 12.39
N PRO A 126 10.43 -10.98 11.88
CA PRO A 126 9.39 -11.73 12.54
C PRO A 126 9.54 -13.25 12.31
N ASP A 127 9.15 -14.04 13.30
CA ASP A 127 9.13 -15.50 13.24
C ASP A 127 7.94 -16.04 12.44
N THR A 128 6.82 -15.31 12.38
CA THR A 128 5.60 -15.76 11.66
C THR A 128 4.93 -14.64 10.85
N GLY A 129 4.14 -15.04 9.86
CA GLY A 129 3.35 -14.12 9.04
C GLY A 129 2.34 -13.31 9.86
N GLU A 130 1.71 -13.90 10.88
CA GLU A 130 0.84 -13.18 11.80
C GLU A 130 1.60 -12.08 12.54
N GLN A 131 2.76 -12.39 13.11
CA GLN A 131 3.59 -11.43 13.84
C GLN A 131 4.02 -10.27 12.94
N ALA A 132 4.48 -10.57 11.71
CA ALA A 132 4.84 -9.57 10.72
C ALA A 132 3.70 -8.57 10.45
N LEU A 133 2.48 -9.08 10.26
CA LEU A 133 1.30 -8.27 9.95
C LEU A 133 0.77 -7.50 11.17
N GLU A 134 0.92 -8.04 12.38
CA GLU A 134 0.59 -7.33 13.64
C GLU A 134 1.57 -6.18 13.93
N ILE A 135 2.86 -6.39 13.64
CA ILE A 135 3.89 -5.34 13.71
C ILE A 135 3.56 -4.23 12.69
N ALA A 136 3.27 -4.60 11.43
CA ALA A 136 2.85 -3.64 10.42
C ALA A 136 1.59 -2.86 10.85
N GLU A 137 0.57 -3.54 11.40
CA GLU A 137 -0.64 -2.90 11.91
C GLU A 137 -0.33 -1.89 13.02
N SER A 138 0.54 -2.27 13.97
CA SER A 138 0.92 -1.41 15.10
C SER A 138 1.67 -0.16 14.64
N LEU A 139 2.59 -0.31 13.68
CA LEU A 139 3.32 0.80 13.09
C LEU A 139 2.39 1.75 12.33
N VAL A 140 1.45 1.24 11.53
CA VAL A 140 0.43 2.06 10.86
C VAL A 140 -0.42 2.82 11.88
N ARG A 141 -0.86 2.16 12.97
CA ARG A 141 -1.70 2.78 14.01
C ARG A 141 -0.98 3.88 14.80
N SER A 142 0.34 3.82 14.89
CA SER A 142 1.13 4.87 15.55
C SER A 142 1.02 6.23 14.85
N ASN A 143 0.70 6.23 13.55
CA ASN A 143 0.75 7.40 12.66
C ASN A 143 2.13 8.10 12.63
N ALA A 144 3.19 7.43 13.08
CA ALA A 144 4.55 7.97 13.10
C ALA A 144 5.38 7.53 11.89
N VAL A 145 4.98 6.46 11.18
CA VAL A 145 5.77 5.86 10.11
C VAL A 145 5.24 6.27 8.74
N ASP A 146 6.11 6.83 7.90
CA ASP A 146 5.82 7.34 6.56
C ASP A 146 5.74 6.24 5.50
N VAL A 147 6.60 5.21 5.64
CA VAL A 147 6.65 4.06 4.74
C VAL A 147 6.99 2.78 5.51
N ILE A 148 6.24 1.71 5.22
CA ILE A 148 6.50 0.37 5.75
C ILE A 148 6.67 -0.55 4.55
N VAL A 149 7.82 -1.22 4.45
CA VAL A 149 8.09 -2.27 3.47
C VAL A 149 7.98 -3.62 4.16
N ILE A 150 7.34 -4.58 3.50
CA ILE A 150 7.29 -5.99 3.94
C ILE A 150 7.96 -6.80 2.83
N ASP A 151 9.13 -7.38 3.12
CA ASP A 151 9.89 -8.20 2.17
C ASP A 151 10.03 -9.62 2.73
N SER A 152 9.32 -10.63 2.23
CA SER A 152 8.30 -10.58 1.18
C SER A 152 7.02 -11.31 1.59
N VAL A 153 5.94 -11.11 0.82
CA VAL A 153 4.66 -11.79 1.06
C VAL A 153 4.81 -13.31 1.05
N ALA A 154 5.70 -13.85 0.20
CA ALA A 154 5.95 -15.28 0.10
C ALA A 154 6.53 -15.86 1.41
N ALA A 155 7.30 -15.05 2.14
CA ALA A 155 7.91 -15.42 3.43
C ALA A 155 6.97 -15.23 4.64
N LEU A 156 5.73 -14.73 4.45
CA LEU A 156 4.74 -14.61 5.51
C LEU A 156 4.08 -15.97 5.82
N VAL A 157 4.87 -16.90 6.38
CA VAL A 157 4.43 -18.25 6.70
C VAL A 157 3.56 -18.25 7.96
N PRO A 158 2.32 -18.77 7.92
CA PRO A 158 1.47 -18.84 9.10
C PRO A 158 2.07 -19.71 10.21
N LYS A 159 1.84 -19.33 11.47
CA LYS A 159 2.35 -20.06 12.63
C LYS A 159 2.02 -21.56 12.60
N ALA A 160 0.80 -21.91 12.21
CA ALA A 160 0.36 -23.31 12.15
C ALA A 160 1.11 -24.15 11.11
N GLU A 161 1.66 -23.52 10.06
CA GLU A 161 2.49 -24.18 9.06
C GLU A 161 3.93 -24.36 9.56
N ILE A 162 4.46 -23.38 10.30
CA ILE A 162 5.79 -23.45 10.94
C ILE A 162 5.85 -24.54 12.02
N GLU A 163 4.80 -24.65 12.85
CA GLU A 163 4.69 -25.69 13.89
C GLU A 163 4.26 -27.06 13.32
N GLY A 164 3.90 -27.10 12.04
CA GLY A 164 3.48 -28.27 11.31
C GLY A 164 4.60 -29.22 10.92
N ASN A 165 4.23 -30.39 10.41
CA ASN A 165 5.19 -31.30 9.78
C ASN A 165 5.27 -31.05 8.28
N MET A 166 6.44 -31.33 7.71
CA MET A 166 6.61 -31.29 6.26
C MET A 166 5.66 -32.28 5.58
N GLY A 167 4.81 -31.78 4.68
CA GLY A 167 3.79 -32.58 3.99
C GLY A 167 2.37 -32.45 4.56
N ASP A 168 2.21 -31.77 5.71
CA ASP A 168 0.89 -31.41 6.22
C ASP A 168 0.21 -30.40 5.28
N SER A 169 -1.11 -30.53 5.14
CA SER A 169 -1.89 -29.73 4.19
C SER A 169 -2.51 -28.50 4.86
N TYR A 170 -2.00 -27.33 4.51
CA TYR A 170 -2.48 -26.03 5.00
C TYR A 170 -3.19 -25.22 3.91
N MET A 171 -4.12 -25.85 3.20
CA MET A 171 -4.79 -25.26 2.03
C MET A 171 -5.36 -23.85 2.32
N GLY A 172 -4.78 -22.86 1.65
CA GLY A 172 -5.27 -21.47 1.66
C GLY A 172 -5.07 -20.71 2.97
N LEU A 173 -4.23 -21.20 3.89
CA LEU A 173 -4.02 -20.54 5.18
C LEU A 173 -3.38 -19.14 5.01
N GLN A 174 -2.32 -19.04 4.22
CA GLN A 174 -1.66 -17.76 3.89
C GLN A 174 -2.61 -16.78 3.19
N ALA A 175 -3.44 -17.26 2.24
CA ALA A 175 -4.41 -16.42 1.54
C ALA A 175 -5.47 -15.84 2.50
N ARG A 176 -5.93 -16.63 3.48
CA ARG A 176 -6.87 -16.17 4.51
C ARG A 176 -6.22 -15.16 5.45
N LEU A 177 -4.98 -15.41 5.87
CA LEU A 177 -4.19 -14.49 6.68
C LEU A 177 -4.07 -13.12 6.00
N MET A 178 -3.59 -13.11 4.75
CA MET A 178 -3.46 -11.89 3.95
C MET A 178 -4.79 -11.16 3.75
N SER A 179 -5.87 -11.90 3.44
CA SER A 179 -7.20 -11.33 3.27
C SER A 179 -7.73 -10.65 4.54
N GLN A 180 -7.43 -11.22 5.71
CA GLN A 180 -7.80 -10.64 7.00
C GLN A 180 -6.95 -9.41 7.33
N ALA A 181 -5.63 -9.51 7.14
CA ALA A 181 -4.70 -8.43 7.44
C ALA A 181 -4.92 -7.21 6.54
N LEU A 182 -5.01 -7.39 5.22
CA LEU A 182 -5.24 -6.28 4.28
C LEU A 182 -6.56 -5.56 4.56
N ARG A 183 -7.61 -6.28 4.97
CA ARG A 183 -8.89 -5.69 5.35
C ARG A 183 -8.74 -4.75 6.56
N LYS A 184 -7.97 -5.17 7.57
CA LYS A 184 -7.68 -4.34 8.75
C LYS A 184 -6.78 -3.15 8.38
N LEU A 185 -5.66 -3.41 7.72
CA LEU A 185 -4.68 -2.40 7.33
C LEU A 185 -5.30 -1.32 6.45
N THR A 186 -6.02 -1.68 5.39
CA THR A 186 -6.67 -0.72 4.48
C THR A 186 -7.65 0.19 5.22
N ALA A 187 -8.38 -0.32 6.21
CA ALA A 187 -9.33 0.46 7.00
C ALA A 187 -8.66 1.48 7.94
N ILE A 188 -7.38 1.30 8.27
CA ILE A 188 -6.60 2.19 9.13
C ILE A 188 -5.79 3.17 8.27
N ILE A 189 -5.12 2.66 7.22
CA ILE A 189 -4.30 3.43 6.28
C ILE A 189 -5.09 4.57 5.64
N ILE A 190 -6.35 4.33 5.21
CA ILE A 190 -7.19 5.35 4.55
C ILE A 190 -7.56 6.52 5.48
N ARG A 191 -7.51 6.34 6.80
CA ARG A 191 -7.85 7.40 7.76
C ARG A 191 -6.75 8.43 7.94
N TYR A 192 -5.57 8.26 7.33
CA TYR A 192 -4.49 9.23 7.37
C TYR A 192 -4.89 10.50 6.59
N PRO A 193 -5.17 11.63 7.27
CA PRO A 193 -5.43 12.89 6.60
C PRO A 193 -4.10 13.44 6.08
N ASN A 194 -4.13 14.07 4.90
CA ASN A 194 -2.98 14.80 4.36
C ASN A 194 -2.44 15.76 5.43
N SER A 195 -1.28 15.43 6.00
CA SER A 195 -0.47 16.34 6.81
C SER A 195 0.16 17.37 5.89
#